data_AF-A0A0D0NU77-F1
#
_entry.id   AF-A0A0D0NU77-F1
#
_cell.length_a   1.000
_cell.length_b   1.000
_cell.length_c   1.000
_cell.angle_alpha   90.00
_cell.angle_beta   90.00
_cell.angle_gamma   90.00
#
_symmetry.space_group_name_H-M   'P 1'
#
loop_
_entity.id
_entity.type
_entity.pdbx_description
1 polymer ?
#
loop_
_entity_poly.entity_id
_entity_poly.type
_entity_poly.pdbx_seq_one_letter_code
_entity_poly.pdbx_strand_id
1 'polypeptide(L)'
;MINVVMAREELPTAPGPSVFLAGPTPRLGGPVASWRPAAIAELDRQWRGTDTLTVYSPESRGGIRAKHYDDQVGWETAARERAGVVLFWIPRDLDSLPGFTTNVEFGLDVAARRVVLGCPPGCPNPERNRYLVWVAERHGAPVRGTLPGTVAAALGIVSAHAFEGVAR
;
A
#
# COMPACT_ATOMS: atom_id res chain seq x y z
N MET A 1 -8.71 1.83 16.26
CA MET A 1 -7.72 2.94 16.17
C MET A 1 -6.72 2.60 15.07
N ILE A 2 -6.20 3.60 14.35
CA ILE A 2 -5.09 3.40 13.41
C ILE A 2 -3.82 4.07 13.93
N ASN A 3 -2.66 3.50 13.61
CA ASN A 3 -1.34 4.08 13.85
C ASN A 3 -0.60 4.19 12.52
N VAL A 4 -0.24 5.40 12.10
CA VAL A 4 0.47 5.64 10.84
C VAL A 4 1.97 5.75 11.10
N VAL A 5 2.74 4.83 10.53
CA VAL A 5 4.19 4.79 10.60
C VAL A 5 4.75 5.17 9.23
N MET A 6 5.44 6.29 9.18
CA MET A 6 5.99 6.89 7.96
C MET A 6 7.46 6.50 7.79
N ALA A 7 7.98 6.67 6.57
CA ALA A 7 9.37 6.32 6.27
C ALA A 7 10.35 6.97 7.26
N ARG A 8 11.28 6.15 7.76
CA ARG A 8 12.33 6.49 8.75
C ARG A 8 11.84 6.63 10.19
N GLU A 9 10.56 6.39 10.46
CA GLU A 9 10.08 6.18 11.83
C GLU A 9 10.39 4.75 12.27
N GLU A 10 10.51 4.55 13.58
CA GLU A 10 10.76 3.23 14.15
C GLU A 10 9.59 2.29 13.81
N LEU A 11 9.92 1.14 13.23
CA LEU A 11 8.92 0.12 12.93
C LEU A 11 8.49 -0.57 14.22
N PRO A 12 7.18 -0.73 14.48
CA PRO A 12 6.71 -1.47 15.64
C PRO A 12 7.34 -2.87 15.72
N THR A 13 7.66 -3.28 16.95
CA THR A 13 8.26 -4.59 17.25
C THR A 13 7.20 -5.65 17.55
N ALA A 14 6.05 -5.23 18.09
CA ALA A 14 4.92 -6.13 18.34
C ALA A 14 4.20 -6.49 17.03
N PRO A 15 3.84 -7.77 16.82
CA PRO A 15 3.00 -8.16 15.71
C PRO A 15 1.59 -7.58 15.87
N GLY A 16 0.90 -7.38 14.76
CA GLY A 16 -0.47 -6.87 14.76
C GLY A 16 -1.03 -6.69 13.34
N PRO A 17 -2.31 -6.36 13.23
CA PRO A 17 -2.93 -6.07 11.95
C PRO A 17 -2.21 -4.89 11.30
N SER A 18 -1.78 -5.06 10.04
CA SER A 18 -1.02 -4.02 9.35
C SER A 18 -1.21 -4.00 7.84
N VAL A 19 -1.12 -2.80 7.27
CA VAL A 19 -1.24 -2.53 5.82
C VAL A 19 -0.07 -1.67 5.37
N PHE A 20 0.61 -2.06 4.29
CA PHE A 20 1.58 -1.20 3.61
C PHE A 20 0.95 -0.52 2.39
N LEU A 21 1.17 0.80 2.24
CA LEU A 21 0.62 1.61 1.14
C LEU A 21 1.61 1.73 -0.03
N ALA A 22 1.53 0.78 -0.96
CA ALA A 22 2.34 0.76 -2.18
C ALA A 22 1.63 1.46 -3.35
N GLY A 23 2.41 2.10 -4.22
CA GLY A 23 1.89 2.86 -5.36
C GLY A 23 2.77 4.05 -5.74
N PRO A 24 2.54 4.67 -6.91
CA PRO A 24 3.29 5.83 -7.34
C PRO A 24 3.16 6.97 -6.33
N THR A 25 4.29 7.65 -6.09
CA THR A 25 4.37 8.84 -5.24
C THR A 25 4.54 10.07 -6.14
N PRO A 26 3.73 11.13 -5.97
CA PRO A 26 3.90 12.35 -6.75
C PRO A 26 5.25 13.01 -6.46
N ARG A 27 5.77 13.77 -7.43
CA ARG A 27 6.96 14.59 -7.22
C ARG A 27 6.66 15.71 -6.23
N LEU A 28 7.61 15.97 -5.32
CA LEU A 28 7.51 17.07 -4.36
C LEU A 28 7.36 18.41 -5.10
N GLY A 29 6.33 19.20 -4.75
CA GLY A 29 6.01 20.47 -5.40
C GLY A 29 5.32 20.34 -6.76
N GLY A 30 4.98 19.13 -7.20
CA GLY A 30 4.20 18.89 -8.41
C GLY A 30 2.71 19.22 -8.23
N PRO A 31 1.93 19.24 -9.33
CA PRO A 31 0.52 19.62 -9.32
C PRO A 31 -0.42 18.54 -8.75
N VAL A 32 0.10 17.33 -8.53
CA VAL A 32 -0.71 16.18 -8.07
C VAL A 32 -0.41 15.89 -6.60
N ALA A 33 -1.45 15.90 -5.78
CA ALA A 33 -1.37 15.53 -4.37
C ALA A 33 -1.22 14.01 -4.19
N SER A 34 -0.65 13.59 -3.07
CA SER A 34 -0.60 12.17 -2.72
C SER A 34 -2.01 11.61 -2.48
N TRP A 35 -2.22 10.36 -2.91
CA TRP A 35 -3.44 9.59 -2.63
C TRP A 35 -3.41 8.93 -1.24
N ARG A 36 -2.25 8.85 -0.58
CA ARG A 36 -2.09 8.13 0.70
C ARG A 36 -2.91 8.72 1.84
N PRO A 37 -3.04 10.06 2.00
CA PRO A 37 -3.94 10.63 3.01
C PRO A 37 -5.40 10.17 2.85
N ALA A 38 -5.90 10.07 1.61
CA ALA A 38 -7.24 9.55 1.35
C ALA A 38 -7.35 8.06 1.68
N ALA A 39 -6.31 7.27 1.41
CA ALA A 39 -6.28 5.86 1.78
C ALA A 39 -6.26 5.65 3.31
N ILE A 40 -5.48 6.47 4.03
CA ILE A 40 -5.40 6.45 5.50
C ILE A 40 -6.75 6.83 6.11
N ALA A 41 -7.40 7.88 5.61
CA ALA A 41 -8.73 8.27 6.07
C ALA A 41 -9.76 7.15 5.85
N GLU A 42 -9.65 6.45 4.72
CA GLU A 42 -10.54 5.33 4.41
C GLU A 42 -10.26 4.10 5.27
N LEU A 43 -9.00 3.83 5.58
CA LEU A 43 -8.61 2.79 6.54
C LEU A 43 -9.16 3.08 7.93
N ASP A 44 -9.03 4.32 8.42
CA ASP A 44 -9.61 4.75 9.70
C ASP A 44 -11.14 4.59 9.71
N ARG A 45 -11.80 5.05 8.64
CA ARG A 45 -13.25 4.98 8.49
C ARG A 45 -13.78 3.54 8.44
N GLN A 46 -13.04 2.61 7.84
CA GLN A 46 -13.49 1.24 7.62
C GLN A 46 -12.99 0.24 8.66
N TRP A 47 -11.94 0.54 9.44
CA TRP A 47 -11.40 -0.40 10.41
C TRP A 47 -12.39 -0.70 11.54
N ARG A 48 -12.62 -1.99 11.80
CA ARG A 48 -13.55 -2.49 12.85
C ARG A 48 -12.90 -3.49 13.80
N GLY A 49 -11.60 -3.77 13.64
CA GLY A 49 -10.89 -4.67 14.55
C GLY A 49 -10.70 -4.06 15.93
N THR A 50 -10.50 -4.93 16.92
CA THR A 50 -10.25 -4.56 18.31
C THR A 50 -8.84 -3.99 18.51
N ASP A 51 -7.87 -4.52 17.77
CA ASP A 51 -6.48 -4.08 17.84
C ASP A 51 -6.24 -2.79 17.04
N THR A 52 -5.11 -2.14 17.32
CA THR A 52 -4.65 -0.99 16.54
C THR A 52 -4.13 -1.45 15.19
N LEU A 53 -4.70 -0.91 14.10
CA LEU A 53 -4.22 -1.15 12.74
C LEU A 53 -2.96 -0.31 12.48
N THR A 54 -1.84 -0.95 12.18
CA THR A 54 -0.63 -0.24 11.77
C THR A 54 -0.64 0.01 10.26
N VAL A 55 -0.46 1.26 9.84
CA VAL A 55 -0.42 1.67 8.44
C VAL A 55 0.97 2.16 8.10
N TYR A 56 1.69 1.42 7.27
CA TYR A 56 3.01 1.80 6.79
C TYR A 56 2.90 2.66 5.53
N SER A 57 3.44 3.89 5.59
CA SER A 57 3.51 4.81 4.46
C SER A 57 4.97 5.06 4.06
N PRO A 58 5.38 4.82 2.80
CA PRO A 58 6.74 5.13 2.34
C PRO A 58 7.02 6.64 2.23
N GLU A 59 6.00 7.48 2.41
CA GLU A 59 6.20 8.94 2.46
C GLU A 59 6.85 9.35 3.78
N SER A 60 7.57 10.47 3.76
CA SER A 60 8.28 11.00 4.92
C SER A 60 7.47 12.08 5.62
N ARG A 61 7.37 12.03 6.95
CA ARG A 61 6.71 13.09 7.72
C ARG A 61 7.40 14.43 7.46
N GLY A 62 6.62 15.47 7.18
CA GLY A 62 7.14 16.81 6.90
C GLY A 62 7.96 16.95 5.61
N GLY A 63 7.94 15.95 4.70
CA GLY A 63 8.67 16.03 3.43
C GLY A 63 10.19 15.98 3.57
N ILE A 64 10.70 15.53 4.72
CA ILE A 64 12.15 15.43 4.98
C ILE A 64 12.75 14.43 4.00
N ARG A 65 13.72 14.90 3.19
CA ARG A 65 14.48 14.05 2.27
C ARG A 65 15.44 13.15 3.04
N ALA A 66 15.69 11.96 2.49
CA ALA A 66 16.69 11.05 3.01
C ALA A 66 18.06 11.73 3.02
N LYS A 67 18.84 11.52 4.09
CA LYS A 67 20.27 11.87 4.10
C LYS A 67 21.06 10.91 3.18
N HIS A 68 20.66 9.64 3.16
CA HIS A 68 21.21 8.59 2.30
C HIS A 68 20.08 7.79 1.64
N TYR A 69 20.29 7.39 0.38
CA TYR A 69 19.33 6.63 -0.42
C TYR A 69 19.05 5.24 0.18
N ASP A 70 20.08 4.59 0.71
CA ASP A 70 20.01 3.23 1.24
C ASP A 70 19.12 3.11 2.49
N ASP A 71 19.10 4.14 3.34
CA ASP A 71 18.25 4.19 4.53
C ASP A 71 16.75 4.15 4.19
N GLN A 72 16.38 4.76 3.05
CA GLN A 72 15.01 4.76 2.57
C GLN A 72 14.62 3.41 1.99
N VAL A 73 15.49 2.80 1.18
CA VAL A 73 15.24 1.49 0.57
C VAL A 73 15.14 0.40 1.64
N GLY A 74 16.01 0.44 2.64
CA GLY A 74 16.00 -0.51 3.75
C GLY A 74 14.72 -0.44 4.58
N TRP A 75 14.26 0.77 4.92
CA TRP A 75 13.01 0.95 5.65
C TRP A 75 11.80 0.48 4.85
N GLU A 76 11.68 0.88 3.58
CA GLU A 76 10.54 0.51 2.74
C GLU A 76 10.46 -1.02 2.56
N THR A 77 11.60 -1.67 2.37
CA THR A 77 11.69 -3.13 2.26
C THR A 77 11.25 -3.81 3.56
N ALA A 78 11.79 -3.39 4.71
CA ALA A 78 11.45 -3.98 6.00
C ALA A 78 9.98 -3.76 6.39
N ALA A 79 9.45 -2.55 6.15
CA ALA A 79 8.05 -2.23 6.44
C ALA A 79 7.09 -3.06 5.57
N ARG A 80 7.43 -3.24 4.29
CA ARG A 80 6.66 -4.06 3.35
C ARG A 80 6.69 -5.55 3.70
N GLU A 81 7.83 -6.06 4.17
CA GLU A 81 7.99 -7.44 4.65
C GLU A 81 7.18 -7.74 5.91
N ARG A 82 7.06 -6.76 6.81
CA ARG A 82 6.31 -6.91 8.07
C ARG A 82 4.80 -6.73 7.90
N ALA A 83 4.34 -6.18 6.78
CA ALA A 83 2.94 -5.87 6.58
C ALA A 83 2.09 -7.14 6.42
N GLY A 84 0.96 -7.19 7.11
CA GLY A 84 -0.01 -8.29 6.98
C GLY A 84 -0.64 -8.36 5.58
N VAL A 85 -0.74 -7.22 4.91
CA VAL A 85 -1.12 -7.10 3.50
C VAL A 85 -0.45 -5.87 2.87
N VAL A 86 -0.12 -5.98 1.58
CA VAL A 86 0.32 -4.83 0.76
C VAL A 86 -0.85 -4.35 -0.10
N LEU A 87 -1.25 -3.10 0.11
CA LEU A 87 -2.27 -2.43 -0.69
C LEU A 87 -1.57 -1.61 -1.79
N PHE A 88 -1.73 -2.04 -3.04
CA PHE A 88 -1.32 -1.24 -4.19
C PHE A 88 -2.47 -0.37 -4.66
N TRP A 89 -2.25 0.94 -4.77
CA TRP A 89 -3.17 1.85 -5.47
C TRP A 89 -2.42 2.58 -6.59
N ILE A 90 -2.84 2.38 -7.83
CA ILE A 90 -2.11 2.83 -9.01
C ILE A 90 -3.00 3.69 -9.91
N PRO A 91 -3.23 4.97 -9.53
CA PRO A 91 -3.95 5.95 -10.36
C PRO A 91 -3.03 6.45 -11.48
N ARG A 92 -2.75 5.57 -12.45
CA ARG A 92 -1.70 5.77 -13.44
C ARG A 92 -1.91 7.06 -14.24
N ASP A 93 -0.86 7.87 -14.24
CA ASP A 93 -0.68 9.02 -15.09
C ASP A 93 0.80 9.03 -15.49
N LEU A 94 1.12 8.87 -16.77
CA LEU A 94 2.51 8.78 -17.23
C LEU A 94 3.29 10.10 -17.02
N ASP A 95 2.60 11.23 -16.90
CA ASP A 95 3.23 12.52 -16.69
C ASP A 95 3.55 12.77 -15.21
N SER A 96 2.60 12.45 -14.32
CA SER A 96 2.69 12.82 -12.89
C SER A 96 2.92 11.64 -11.94
N LEU A 97 2.41 10.45 -12.28
CA LEU A 97 2.42 9.24 -11.45
C LEU A 97 2.77 7.99 -12.29
N PRO A 98 3.94 7.97 -12.97
CA PRO A 98 4.27 6.93 -13.93
C PRO A 98 4.49 5.56 -13.30
N GLY A 99 4.81 5.48 -12.00
CA GLY A 99 4.82 4.24 -11.20
C GLY A 99 5.69 3.10 -11.74
N PHE A 100 6.85 3.39 -12.33
CA PHE A 100 7.72 2.36 -12.90
C PHE A 100 8.31 1.44 -11.84
N THR A 101 8.83 2.00 -10.74
CA THR A 101 9.32 1.20 -9.59
C THR A 101 8.18 0.35 -9.01
N THR A 102 6.98 0.93 -8.87
CA THR A 102 5.79 0.22 -8.39
C THR A 102 5.47 -1.04 -9.19
N ASN A 103 5.75 -1.06 -10.50
CA ASN A 103 5.52 -2.27 -11.31
C ASN A 103 6.44 -3.41 -10.88
N VAL A 104 7.70 -3.11 -10.56
CA VAL A 104 8.69 -4.09 -10.10
C VAL A 104 8.30 -4.58 -8.70
N GLU A 105 7.96 -3.67 -7.80
CA GLU A 105 7.53 -3.98 -6.43
C GLU A 105 6.29 -4.87 -6.43
N PHE A 106 5.28 -4.54 -7.25
CA PHE A 106 4.09 -5.36 -7.42
C PHE A 106 4.44 -6.77 -7.90
N GLY A 107 5.33 -6.90 -8.90
CA GLY A 107 5.75 -8.20 -9.40
C GLY A 107 6.44 -9.07 -8.36
N LEU A 108 7.26 -8.46 -7.48
CA LEU A 108 7.91 -9.17 -6.37
C LEU A 108 6.89 -9.55 -5.28
N ASP A 109 5.96 -8.65 -4.94
CA ASP A 109 5.02 -8.84 -3.85
C ASP A 109 3.91 -9.83 -4.19
N VAL A 110 3.31 -9.72 -5.37
CA VAL A 110 2.14 -10.52 -5.74
C VAL A 110 2.45 -12.03 -5.78
N ALA A 111 3.72 -12.39 -6.00
CA ALA A 111 4.17 -13.78 -6.00
C ALA A 111 4.51 -14.31 -4.59
N ALA A 112 4.85 -13.45 -3.64
CA ALA A 112 5.44 -13.84 -2.36
C ALA A 112 4.59 -13.46 -1.14
N ARG A 113 3.62 -12.54 -1.30
CA ARG A 113 2.93 -11.87 -0.21
C ARG A 113 1.45 -11.72 -0.51
N ARG A 114 0.69 -11.35 0.52
CA ARG A 114 -0.73 -11.02 0.41
C ARG A 114 -0.85 -9.61 -0.15
N VAL A 115 -1.50 -9.49 -1.31
CA VAL A 115 -1.61 -8.24 -2.06
C VAL A 115 -3.05 -7.96 -2.44
N VAL A 116 -3.42 -6.68 -2.43
CA VAL A 116 -4.61 -6.18 -3.13
C VAL A 116 -4.16 -5.14 -4.16
N LEU A 117 -4.68 -5.25 -5.38
CA LEU A 117 -4.43 -4.29 -6.44
C LEU A 117 -5.64 -3.36 -6.64
N GLY A 118 -5.39 -2.06 -6.60
CA GLY A 118 -6.34 -1.03 -6.94
C GLY A 118 -5.91 -0.25 -8.18
N CYS A 119 -6.76 -0.27 -9.20
CA CYS A 119 -6.53 0.39 -10.49
C CYS A 119 -7.80 1.18 -10.87
N PRO A 120 -7.85 2.50 -10.63
CA PRO A 120 -9.03 3.29 -10.97
C PRO A 120 -9.23 3.32 -12.49
N PRO A 121 -10.40 2.94 -13.01
CA PRO A 121 -10.64 2.91 -14.46
C PRO A 121 -10.67 4.31 -15.09
N GLY A 122 -10.90 5.36 -14.28
CA GLY A 122 -10.95 6.76 -14.72
C GLY A 122 -9.64 7.53 -14.53
N CYS A 123 -8.50 6.88 -14.26
CA CYS A 123 -7.21 7.59 -14.27
C CYS A 123 -6.78 7.94 -15.72
N PRO A 124 -5.79 8.82 -15.92
CA PRO A 124 -5.36 9.25 -17.26
C PRO A 124 -4.87 8.12 -18.19
N ASN A 125 -4.15 7.12 -17.66
CA ASN A 125 -3.59 6.02 -18.45
C ASN A 125 -3.96 4.63 -17.88
N PRO A 126 -5.26 4.29 -17.81
CA PRO A 126 -5.72 3.08 -17.15
C PRO A 126 -5.29 1.82 -17.92
N GLU A 127 -5.07 1.91 -19.24
CA GLU A 127 -4.62 0.83 -20.10
C GLU A 127 -3.23 0.30 -19.72
N ARG A 128 -2.39 1.13 -19.09
CA ARG A 128 -1.05 0.74 -18.64
C ARG A 128 -1.06 -0.16 -17.40
N ASN A 129 -2.21 -0.30 -16.75
CA ASN A 129 -2.38 -1.22 -15.63
C ASN A 129 -2.84 -2.62 -16.07
N ARG A 130 -3.18 -2.86 -17.35
CA ARG A 130 -3.75 -4.14 -17.83
C ARG A 130 -2.90 -5.36 -17.49
N TYR A 131 -1.57 -5.24 -17.63
CA TYR A 131 -0.69 -6.37 -17.31
C TYR A 131 -0.64 -6.64 -15.80
N LEU A 132 -0.66 -5.61 -14.96
CA LEU A 132 -0.72 -5.78 -13.50
C LEU A 132 -2.03 -6.45 -13.07
N VAL A 133 -3.15 -6.09 -13.70
CA VAL A 133 -4.46 -6.74 -13.46
C VAL A 133 -4.39 -8.22 -13.83
N TRP A 134 -3.88 -8.55 -15.02
CA TRP A 134 -3.72 -9.95 -15.44
C TRP A 134 -2.82 -10.75 -14.49
N VAL A 135 -1.71 -10.17 -14.03
CA VAL A 135 -0.82 -10.81 -13.05
C VAL A 135 -1.53 -10.98 -11.69
N ALA A 136 -2.26 -9.96 -11.22
CA ALA A 136 -3.02 -10.06 -9.97
C ALA A 136 -4.01 -11.22 -10.02
N GLU A 137 -4.79 -11.31 -11.09
CA GLU A 137 -5.78 -12.38 -11.31
C GLU A 137 -5.12 -13.76 -11.35
N ARG A 138 -3.98 -13.88 -12.05
CA ARG A 138 -3.20 -15.13 -12.11
C ARG A 138 -2.74 -15.61 -10.74
N HIS A 139 -2.44 -14.69 -9.83
CA HIS A 139 -2.00 -14.96 -8.46
C HIS A 139 -3.15 -14.94 -7.44
N GLY A 140 -4.40 -14.76 -7.87
CA GLY A 140 -5.57 -14.69 -6.99
C GLY A 140 -5.64 -13.43 -6.13
N ALA A 141 -4.85 -12.40 -6.42
CA ALA A 141 -4.87 -11.13 -5.71
C ALA A 141 -6.13 -10.32 -6.09
N PRO A 142 -6.94 -9.83 -5.12
CA PRO A 142 -8.13 -9.06 -5.44
C PRO A 142 -7.81 -7.77 -6.21
N VAL A 143 -8.57 -7.52 -7.28
CA VAL A 143 -8.49 -6.29 -8.08
C VAL A 143 -9.72 -5.41 -7.82
N ARG A 144 -9.53 -4.11 -7.63
CA ARG A 144 -10.60 -3.15 -7.37
C ARG A 144 -10.42 -1.85 -8.17
N GLY A 145 -11.53 -1.23 -8.54
CA GLY A 145 -11.56 0.01 -9.32
C GLY A 145 -11.68 1.29 -8.49
N THR A 146 -11.85 1.20 -7.17
CA THR A 146 -12.05 2.35 -6.29
C THR A 146 -11.17 2.23 -5.05
N LEU A 147 -10.67 3.36 -4.56
CA LEU A 147 -9.82 3.37 -3.37
C LEU A 147 -10.55 2.81 -2.13
N PRO A 148 -11.83 3.17 -1.86
CA PRO A 148 -12.64 2.49 -0.84
C PRO A 148 -12.74 0.97 -1.01
N GLY A 149 -12.95 0.49 -2.24
CA GLY A 149 -13.05 -0.94 -2.51
C GLY A 149 -11.73 -1.67 -2.30
N THR A 150 -10.60 -1.05 -2.68
CA THR A 150 -9.26 -1.58 -2.45
C THR A 150 -8.95 -1.66 -0.95
N VAL A 151 -9.28 -0.61 -0.19
CA VAL A 151 -9.14 -0.60 1.28
C VAL A 151 -9.99 -1.68 1.93
N ALA A 152 -11.26 -1.81 1.54
CA ALA A 152 -12.15 -2.85 2.05
C ALA A 152 -11.58 -4.26 1.84
N ALA A 153 -11.05 -4.54 0.65
CA ALA A 153 -10.43 -5.82 0.34
C ALA A 153 -9.17 -6.07 1.18
N ALA A 154 -8.33 -5.06 1.41
CA ALA A 154 -7.14 -5.18 2.25
C ALA A 154 -7.50 -5.47 3.70
N LEU A 155 -8.51 -4.77 4.25
CA LEU A 155 -8.99 -5.01 5.61
C LEU A 155 -9.64 -6.39 5.78
N GLY A 156 -10.31 -6.91 4.74
CA GLY A 156 -10.83 -8.28 4.73
C GLY A 156 -9.72 -9.32 4.89
N ILE A 157 -8.61 -9.15 4.17
CA ILE A 157 -7.43 -10.02 4.30
C ILE A 157 -6.81 -9.91 5.70
N VAL A 158 -6.59 -8.70 6.19
CA VAL A 158 -6.01 -8.47 7.54
C VAL A 158 -6.86 -9.14 8.62
N SER A 159 -8.18 -8.99 8.54
CA SER A 159 -9.10 -9.55 9.53
C SER A 159 -9.11 -11.07 9.50
N ALA A 160 -9.18 -11.68 8.31
CA ALA A 160 -9.16 -13.15 8.17
C ALA A 160 -7.91 -13.78 8.81
N HIS A 161 -6.75 -13.14 8.68
CA HIS A 161 -5.50 -13.66 9.25
C HIS A 161 -5.34 -13.42 10.74
N ALA A 162 -5.96 -12.36 11.29
CA ALA A 162 -6.02 -12.19 12.74
C ALA A 162 -6.73 -13.39 13.40
N PHE A 163 -7.77 -13.94 12.76
CA PHE A 163 -8.47 -15.14 13.26
C PHE A 163 -7.65 -16.43 13.14
N GLU A 164 -6.88 -16.61 12.07
CA GLU A 164 -6.01 -17.79 11.89
C GLU A 164 -4.88 -17.87 12.94
N GLY A 165 -4.40 -16.73 13.43
CA GLY A 165 -3.34 -16.67 14.45
C GLY A 165 -3.80 -17.01 15.87
N VAL A 166 -5.11 -16.90 16.15
CA VAL A 166 -5.70 -17.21 17.48
C VAL A 166 -6.07 -18.69 17.60
N ALA A 167 -6.22 -19.40 16.48
CA ALA A 167 -6.61 -20.81 16.43
C ALA A 167 -5.42 -21.80 16.52
N ARG A 168 -4.23 -21.34 16.92
CA ARG A 168 -3.02 -22.17 17.07
C ARG A 168 -2.47 -22.12 18.50
#